data_AF-A0A0R3QN72-F1
#
_entry.id   AF-A0A0R3QN72-F1
#
_cell.length_a   1.000
_cell.length_b   1.000
_cell.length_c   1.000
_cell.angle_alpha   90.00
_cell.angle_beta   90.00
_cell.angle_gamma   90.00
#
_symmetry.space_group_name_H-M   'P 1'
#
loop_
_entity.id
_entity.type
_entity.pdbx_description
1 polymer ?
#
loop_
_entity_poly.entity_id
_entity_poly.type
_entity_poly.pdbx_seq_one_letter_code
_entity_poly.pdbx_strand_id
1 'polypeptide(L)'
;MRVWSAAHFQRRMKSAGVVFGKFFLQQVPLSRNPKIQHDSSSFRYQIDILMVADYSVYTNFMHIVRGDDYSALSATNDYLYAIFEQVRSIYDGNGLSENVPVTLNMASTMTIIREDDCPFAPFLKQTELNNLENATQMNGIDAVNYVQKWVADYSQWIPAHNHIIVLTRIDLLSSKGDSSTQGMAYVGAMCRVTESASVVEDIGGMATAVIAAHELAHSLGAFHDGAGGPAENCGRNYLMSATVSSSDDEQKFFNTFKFSPCSIQQIQLFFANGTADCLLRSKSRERRLRRTSRRKHRKPGELLVQQNQCKIAFGAHYSVCLRKEYLSKDPCRRLWCKNRQLRKTEPCETKLYLPLLDGTKCGHDKWCLGGNCVATDKERENCDDLNSSMCLELSDEKLHKYCHSEQFRSLCCVTCSQLVYRKIFTTSSHNS
;
A
#
# COMPACT_ATOMS: atom_id res chain seq x y z
N MET A 1 -7.98 29.03 -9.65
CA MET A 1 -8.33 29.00 -8.20
C MET A 1 -7.07 29.23 -7.41
N ARG A 2 -7.15 30.09 -6.40
CA ARG A 2 -6.06 30.94 -5.89
C ARG A 2 -4.81 30.15 -5.43
N VAL A 3 -3.69 30.49 -6.06
CA VAL A 3 -2.32 30.14 -5.69
C VAL A 3 -1.89 31.06 -4.55
N TRP A 4 -1.22 30.53 -3.52
CA TRP A 4 -0.47 31.35 -2.56
C TRP A 4 0.94 30.78 -2.43
N SER A 5 1.90 31.55 -2.93
CA SER A 5 3.34 31.36 -2.80
C SER A 5 3.87 32.05 -1.53
N ALA A 6 5.02 31.60 -1.06
CA ALA A 6 5.66 31.88 0.23
C ALA A 6 5.84 33.36 0.62
N ALA A 7 5.82 33.63 1.93
CA ALA A 7 6.54 34.74 2.55
C ALA A 7 7.08 34.34 3.94
N HIS A 8 8.34 34.67 4.12
CA HIS A 8 9.25 34.38 5.21
C HIS A 8 8.92 35.11 6.53
N PHE A 9 9.42 34.51 7.62
CA PHE A 9 9.94 35.14 8.85
C PHE A 9 9.03 35.52 10.04
N GLN A 10 9.48 35.00 11.19
CA GLN A 10 9.51 35.57 12.54
C GLN A 10 8.32 35.40 13.50
N ARG A 11 8.62 34.64 14.56
CA ARG A 11 8.02 34.62 15.91
C ARG A 11 7.30 35.93 16.28
N ARG A 12 6.03 35.84 16.68
CA ARG A 12 5.48 36.55 17.85
C ARG A 12 4.26 35.81 18.39
N MET A 13 4.32 35.48 19.68
CA MET A 13 3.20 34.98 20.46
C MET A 13 2.12 36.06 20.67
N LYS A 14 0.87 35.59 20.68
CA LYS A 14 -0.35 36.05 21.39
C LYS A 14 -1.51 36.56 20.52
N SER A 15 -2.64 35.86 20.73
CA SER A 15 -4.02 36.34 20.80
C SER A 15 -4.88 36.35 19.53
N ALA A 16 -5.69 35.29 19.45
CA ALA A 16 -7.11 35.24 19.07
C ALA A 16 -7.51 35.33 17.59
N GLY A 17 -8.13 34.24 17.11
CA GLY A 17 -9.15 34.33 16.06
C GLY A 17 -9.28 33.17 15.06
N VAL A 18 -9.17 31.89 15.45
CA VAL A 18 -9.69 30.78 14.61
C VAL A 18 -10.99 30.29 15.22
N VAL A 19 -12.07 30.34 14.44
CA VAL A 19 -13.43 29.96 14.85
C VAL A 19 -13.49 28.46 15.14
N PHE A 20 -13.87 28.14 16.38
CA PHE A 20 -13.95 26.80 16.94
C PHE A 20 -15.31 26.15 16.66
N GLY A 21 -15.30 24.94 16.12
CA GLY A 21 -16.38 23.98 16.31
C GLY A 21 -16.08 23.12 17.52
N LYS A 22 -16.78 23.33 18.65
CA LYS A 22 -16.69 22.47 19.84
C LYS A 22 -17.12 21.04 19.49
N PHE A 23 -16.19 20.09 19.53
CA PHE A 23 -16.54 18.70 19.82
C PHE A 23 -16.26 18.44 21.30
N PHE A 24 -17.32 18.13 22.03
CA PHE A 24 -17.28 17.77 23.44
C PHE A 24 -16.40 16.53 23.63
N LEU A 25 -15.33 16.70 24.41
CA LEU A 25 -14.62 15.59 25.04
C LEU A 25 -15.55 14.97 26.08
N GLN A 26 -16.09 13.79 25.78
CA GLN A 26 -16.68 12.96 26.80
C GLN A 26 -15.63 11.93 27.21
N GLN A 27 -15.03 12.13 28.39
CA GLN A 27 -14.21 11.13 29.04
C GLN A 27 -15.10 9.92 29.35
N VAL A 28 -14.79 8.76 28.76
CA VAL A 28 -15.43 7.50 29.11
C VAL A 28 -14.55 6.79 30.14
N PRO A 29 -15.04 6.46 31.35
CA PRO A 29 -14.26 5.69 32.31
C PRO A 29 -14.06 4.26 31.81
N LEU A 30 -12.84 3.74 31.95
CA LEU A 30 -12.52 2.32 31.79
C LEU A 30 -13.18 1.51 32.91
N SER A 31 -14.45 1.14 32.74
CA SER A 31 -15.09 0.10 33.53
C SER A 31 -14.76 -1.26 32.93
N ARG A 32 -14.15 -2.15 33.74
CA ARG A 32 -14.06 -3.58 33.42
C ARG A 32 -15.49 -4.14 33.37
N ASN A 33 -16.00 -4.43 32.17
CA ASN A 33 -17.28 -5.10 32.01
C ASN A 33 -17.09 -6.60 31.76
N PRO A 34 -17.99 -7.44 32.31
CA PRO A 34 -17.90 -8.90 32.22
C PRO A 34 -18.16 -9.36 30.79
N LYS A 35 -17.58 -10.51 30.41
CA LYS A 35 -17.66 -11.16 29.09
C LYS A 35 -19.05 -10.97 28.44
N ILE A 36 -19.15 -10.00 27.53
CA ILE A 36 -20.36 -9.77 26.74
C ILE A 36 -20.35 -10.83 25.64
N GLN A 37 -21.35 -11.71 25.63
CA GLN A 37 -21.66 -12.53 24.46
C GLN A 37 -22.09 -11.57 23.34
N HIS A 38 -21.14 -11.24 22.46
CA HIS A 38 -21.41 -10.36 21.33
C HIS A 38 -22.28 -11.09 20.31
N ASP A 39 -23.52 -10.63 20.12
CA ASP A 39 -24.34 -11.00 18.99
C ASP A 39 -23.64 -10.53 17.69
N SER A 40 -23.07 -11.49 16.96
CA SER A 40 -22.30 -11.31 15.72
C SER A 40 -23.10 -10.63 14.60
N SER A 41 -24.42 -10.51 14.76
CA SER A 41 -25.31 -9.85 13.79
C SER A 41 -25.19 -8.32 13.78
N SER A 42 -24.65 -7.68 14.82
CA SER A 42 -24.77 -6.21 15.03
C SER A 42 -23.45 -5.41 14.97
N PHE A 43 -22.30 -6.07 15.07
CA PHE A 43 -20.97 -5.44 15.09
C PHE A 43 -20.09 -5.90 13.92
N ARG A 44 -19.11 -5.07 13.57
CA ARG A 44 -18.02 -5.39 12.62
C ARG A 44 -16.71 -4.88 13.18
N TYR A 45 -15.61 -5.51 12.77
CA TYR A 45 -14.27 -5.03 13.09
C TYR A 45 -13.81 -4.05 12.01
N GLN A 46 -13.36 -2.88 12.44
CA GLN A 46 -12.81 -1.87 11.55
C GLN A 46 -11.45 -1.46 12.07
N ILE A 47 -10.45 -1.49 11.20
CA ILE A 47 -9.09 -1.04 11.51
C ILE A 47 -8.86 0.26 10.75
N ASP A 48 -8.86 1.37 11.49
CA ASP A 48 -8.52 2.69 10.96
C ASP A 48 -6.99 2.85 10.95
N ILE A 49 -6.38 2.87 9.77
CA ILE A 49 -4.93 2.92 9.57
C ILE A 49 -4.50 4.34 9.21
N LEU A 50 -3.53 4.88 9.96
CA LEU A 50 -2.81 6.09 9.60
C LEU A 50 -1.54 5.72 8.83
N MET A 51 -1.44 6.17 7.58
CA MET A 51 -0.22 6.00 6.78
C MET A 51 0.68 7.21 6.95
N VAL A 52 1.94 7.01 7.32
CA VAL A 52 2.92 8.08 7.52
C VAL A 52 4.12 7.88 6.62
N ALA A 53 4.52 8.92 5.90
CA ALA A 53 5.83 9.02 5.27
C ALA A 53 6.72 9.85 6.19
N ASP A 54 7.82 9.26 6.64
CA ASP A 54 8.83 10.02 7.37
C ASP A 54 9.55 11.04 6.47
N TYR A 55 10.47 11.80 7.06
CA TYR A 55 11.21 12.82 6.33
C TYR A 55 12.04 12.25 5.17
N SER A 56 12.62 11.06 5.33
CA SER A 56 13.43 10.41 4.31
C SER A 56 12.63 9.96 3.08
N VAL A 57 11.38 9.52 3.28
CA VAL A 57 10.47 9.21 2.16
C VAL A 57 10.05 10.49 1.44
N TYR A 58 9.72 11.56 2.18
CA TYR A 58 9.37 12.85 1.60
C TYR A 58 10.52 13.43 0.74
N THR A 59 11.75 13.42 1.25
CA THR A 59 12.92 13.93 0.51
C THR A 59 13.20 13.12 -0.75
N ASN A 60 12.96 11.80 -0.76
CA ASN A 60 13.02 11.01 -1.99
C ASN A 60 12.03 11.51 -3.05
N PHE A 61 10.79 11.84 -2.66
CA PHE A 61 9.84 12.45 -3.60
C PHE A 61 10.25 13.85 -4.04
N MET A 62 10.87 14.65 -3.18
CA MET A 62 11.49 15.93 -3.56
C MET A 62 12.52 15.72 -4.67
N HIS A 63 13.39 14.71 -4.59
CA HIS A 63 14.32 14.39 -5.67
C HIS A 63 13.62 13.94 -6.96
N ILE A 64 12.56 13.12 -6.85
CA ILE A 64 11.79 12.63 -8.00
C ILE A 64 11.12 13.76 -8.78
N VAL A 65 10.59 14.77 -8.08
CA VAL A 65 9.86 15.91 -8.66
C VAL A 65 10.74 17.16 -8.83
N ARG A 66 12.05 17.04 -8.62
CA ARG A 66 13.04 18.12 -8.82
C ARG A 66 12.87 19.33 -7.89
N GLY A 67 12.52 19.08 -6.63
CA GLY A 67 12.51 20.08 -5.56
C GLY A 67 11.24 20.93 -5.47
N ASP A 68 10.16 20.56 -6.16
CA ASP A 68 8.86 21.22 -6.03
C ASP A 68 8.11 20.68 -4.79
N ASP A 69 8.03 21.50 -3.74
CA ASP A 69 7.44 21.12 -2.44
C ASP A 69 5.99 20.62 -2.57
N TYR A 70 5.18 21.30 -3.39
CA TYR A 70 3.76 20.97 -3.57
C TYR A 70 3.59 19.63 -4.28
N SER A 71 4.37 19.43 -5.35
CA SER A 71 4.38 18.21 -6.15
C SER A 71 4.92 17.04 -5.33
N ALA A 72 5.93 17.26 -4.49
CA ALA A 72 6.48 16.23 -3.61
C ALA A 72 5.44 15.82 -2.58
N LEU A 73 4.82 16.77 -1.88
CA LEU A 73 3.78 16.48 -0.91
C LEU A 73 2.58 15.76 -1.55
N SER A 74 2.15 16.17 -2.75
CA SER A 74 1.08 15.48 -3.48
C SER A 74 1.49 14.05 -3.86
N ALA A 75 2.69 13.87 -4.41
CA ALA A 75 3.19 12.56 -4.83
C ALA A 75 3.42 11.61 -3.64
N THR A 76 3.91 12.12 -2.51
CA THR A 76 4.05 11.33 -1.28
C THR A 76 2.69 10.90 -0.73
N ASN A 77 1.68 11.78 -0.76
CA ASN A 77 0.32 11.41 -0.36
C ASN A 77 -0.31 10.35 -1.29
N ASP A 78 -0.15 10.50 -2.60
CA ASP A 78 -0.59 9.48 -3.57
C ASP A 78 0.14 8.15 -3.37
N TYR A 79 1.42 8.20 -2.99
CA TYR A 79 2.21 7.02 -2.64
C TYR A 79 1.65 6.30 -1.40
N LEU A 80 1.46 7.02 -0.30
CA LEU A 80 0.88 6.48 0.93
C LEU A 80 -0.50 5.87 0.69
N TYR A 81 -1.32 6.54 -0.12
CA TYR A 81 -2.62 6.03 -0.53
C TYR A 81 -2.51 4.73 -1.34
N ALA A 82 -1.62 4.68 -2.33
CA ALA A 82 -1.42 3.50 -3.16
C ALA A 82 -0.88 2.30 -2.35
N ILE A 83 0.05 2.52 -1.42
CA ILE A 83 0.56 1.46 -0.54
C ILE A 83 -0.56 0.89 0.34
N PHE A 84 -1.34 1.75 0.99
CA PHE A 84 -2.50 1.30 1.78
C PHE A 84 -3.50 0.51 0.94
N GLU A 85 -3.84 1.01 -0.26
CA GLU A 85 -4.79 0.34 -1.14
C GLU A 85 -4.28 -1.04 -1.59
N GLN A 86 -2.97 -1.19 -1.75
CA GLN A 86 -2.36 -2.48 -2.05
C GLN A 86 -2.39 -3.43 -0.85
N VAL A 87 -2.09 -2.94 0.36
CA VAL A 87 -2.24 -3.70 1.63
C VAL A 87 -3.69 -4.17 1.79
N ARG A 88 -4.66 -3.27 1.57
CA ARG A 88 -6.09 -3.61 1.58
C ARG A 88 -6.45 -4.70 0.57
N SER A 89 -5.96 -4.59 -0.67
CA SER A 89 -6.14 -5.60 -1.72
C SER A 89 -5.62 -6.98 -1.28
N ILE A 90 -4.46 -7.03 -0.61
CA ILE A 90 -3.88 -8.28 -0.07
C ILE A 90 -4.80 -8.87 1.01
N TYR A 91 -5.24 -8.08 1.99
CA TYR A 91 -6.12 -8.57 3.05
C TYR A 91 -7.48 -9.04 2.52
N ASP A 92 -8.10 -8.28 1.62
CA ASP A 92 -9.37 -8.63 0.98
C ASP A 92 -9.26 -9.94 0.17
N GLY A 93 -8.15 -10.11 -0.57
CA GLY A 93 -7.89 -11.30 -1.39
C GLY A 93 -7.60 -12.58 -0.60
N ASN A 94 -7.37 -12.49 0.71
CA ASN A 94 -7.06 -13.63 1.57
C ASN A 94 -8.28 -14.19 2.32
N GLY A 95 -9.49 -13.69 2.07
CA GLY A 95 -10.71 -14.26 2.63
C GLY A 95 -10.82 -14.13 4.16
N LEU A 96 -9.99 -13.28 4.81
CA LEU A 96 -10.10 -13.00 6.25
C LEU A 96 -11.53 -12.54 6.62
N SER A 97 -12.13 -11.74 5.73
CA SER A 97 -13.50 -11.23 5.84
C SER A 97 -14.60 -12.30 5.82
N GLU A 98 -14.33 -13.50 5.29
CA GLU A 98 -15.32 -14.57 5.18
C GLU A 98 -15.67 -15.16 6.56
N ASN A 99 -14.69 -15.18 7.47
CA ASN A 99 -14.84 -15.73 8.81
C ASN A 99 -14.93 -14.64 9.89
N VAL A 100 -14.21 -13.54 9.71
CA VAL A 100 -14.25 -12.38 10.62
C VAL A 100 -14.45 -11.14 9.76
N PRO A 101 -15.57 -10.41 9.85
CA PRO A 101 -15.84 -9.25 9.01
C PRO A 101 -14.99 -8.04 9.45
N VAL A 102 -13.69 -8.11 9.13
CA VAL A 102 -12.70 -7.05 9.30
C VAL A 102 -12.70 -6.18 8.06
N THR A 103 -12.64 -4.86 8.24
CA THR A 103 -12.47 -3.90 7.14
C THR A 103 -11.30 -2.97 7.46
N LEU A 104 -10.37 -2.84 6.52
CA LEU A 104 -9.29 -1.84 6.61
C LEU A 104 -9.78 -0.52 6.03
N ASN A 105 -9.64 0.55 6.80
CA ASN A 105 -9.97 1.91 6.39
C ASN A 105 -8.75 2.81 6.54
N MET A 106 -8.55 3.70 5.57
CA MET A 106 -7.55 4.75 5.71
C MET A 106 -8.12 5.86 6.59
N ALA A 107 -7.55 6.03 7.78
CA ALA A 107 -7.91 7.11 8.68
C ALA A 107 -7.48 8.47 8.11
N SER A 108 -6.21 8.56 7.71
CA SER A 108 -5.59 9.72 7.07
C SER A 108 -4.24 9.31 6.47
N THR A 109 -3.65 10.21 5.71
CA THR A 109 -2.21 10.21 5.43
C THR A 109 -1.53 11.33 6.22
N MET A 110 -0.24 11.16 6.53
CA MET A 110 0.60 12.19 7.11
C MET A 110 1.99 12.15 6.45
N THR A 111 2.50 13.30 6.05
CA THR A 111 3.84 13.44 5.47
C THR A 111 4.66 14.34 6.35
N ILE A 112 5.79 13.84 6.84
CA ILE A 112 6.70 14.61 7.67
C ILE A 112 7.64 15.40 6.75
N ILE A 113 7.46 16.72 6.69
CA ILE A 113 8.20 17.61 5.78
C ILE A 113 9.40 18.30 6.43
N ARG A 114 9.58 18.17 7.75
CA ARG A 114 10.72 18.70 8.49
C ARG A 114 11.41 17.58 9.23
N GLU A 115 12.73 17.57 9.18
CA GLU A 115 13.55 16.57 9.86
C GLU A 115 13.31 16.54 11.37
N ASP A 116 13.15 17.72 12.00
CA ASP A 116 12.89 17.85 13.44
C ASP A 116 11.57 17.19 13.91
N ASP A 117 10.60 17.04 13.01
CA ASP A 117 9.32 16.41 13.31
C ASP A 117 9.34 14.89 13.06
N CYS A 118 10.43 14.36 12.51
CA CYS A 118 10.60 12.95 12.20
C CYS A 118 10.59 12.12 13.49
N PRO A 119 9.89 10.97 13.52
CA PRO A 119 9.96 10.04 14.66
C PRO A 119 11.40 9.65 15.02
N PHE A 120 12.28 9.63 14.01
CA PHE A 120 13.68 9.22 14.11
C PHE A 120 14.65 10.40 14.31
N ALA A 121 14.17 11.64 14.41
CA ALA A 121 15.02 12.82 14.58
C ALA A 121 16.00 12.74 15.76
N PRO A 122 15.62 12.20 16.95
CA PRO A 122 16.55 12.05 18.06
C PRO A 122 17.73 11.12 17.73
N PHE A 123 17.46 10.03 17.00
CA PHE A 123 18.49 9.10 16.55
C PHE A 123 19.43 9.75 15.52
N LEU A 124 18.86 10.40 14.49
CA LEU A 124 19.64 11.03 13.42
C LEU A 124 20.59 12.12 13.97
N LYS A 125 20.11 12.93 14.92
CA LYS A 125 20.96 13.94 15.58
C LYS A 125 22.09 13.30 16.38
N GLN A 126 21.85 12.16 17.02
CA GLN A 126 22.86 11.47 17.81
C GLN A 126 23.93 10.82 16.93
N THR A 127 23.56 10.24 15.79
CA THR A 127 24.54 9.68 14.83
C THR A 127 25.40 10.76 14.18
N GLU A 128 24.82 11.90 13.84
CA GLU A 128 25.56 13.08 13.36
C GLU A 128 26.57 13.59 14.39
N LEU A 129 26.14 13.78 15.65
CA LEU A 129 27.03 14.22 16.74
C LEU A 129 28.21 13.26 16.97
N ASN A 130 28.00 11.97 16.70
CA ASN A 130 29.00 10.93 16.87
C ASN A 130 29.89 10.71 15.63
N ASN A 131 29.72 11.50 14.54
CA ASN A 131 30.42 11.34 13.25
C ASN A 131 30.36 9.89 12.71
N LEU A 132 29.27 9.17 12.97
CA LEU A 132 29.10 7.82 12.45
C LEU A 132 28.68 7.90 10.98
N GLU A 133 29.51 7.35 10.08
CA GLU A 133 29.24 7.29 8.63
C GLU A 133 27.91 6.56 8.30
N ASN A 134 27.34 5.82 9.25
CA ASN A 134 26.15 4.98 9.11
C ASN A 134 24.86 5.64 9.66
N ALA A 135 24.64 6.94 9.44
CA ALA A 135 23.38 7.61 9.81
C ALA A 135 22.12 7.05 9.09
N THR A 136 22.31 6.10 8.17
CA THR A 136 21.27 5.49 7.34
C THR A 136 20.78 4.14 7.86
N GLN A 137 21.26 3.64 9.00
CA GLN A 137 20.94 2.30 9.51
C GLN A 137 20.40 2.35 10.94
N MET A 138 19.34 1.60 11.24
CA MET A 138 18.72 1.57 12.58
C MET A 138 18.22 0.17 12.93
N ASN A 139 18.40 -0.28 14.17
CA ASN A 139 17.77 -1.52 14.61
C ASN A 139 16.23 -1.42 14.52
N GLY A 140 15.57 -2.43 13.95
CA GLY A 140 14.12 -2.40 13.74
C GLY A 140 13.30 -2.24 15.02
N ILE A 141 13.75 -2.83 16.15
CA ILE A 141 13.07 -2.69 17.45
C ILE A 141 13.17 -1.25 17.95
N ASP A 142 14.35 -0.64 17.83
CA ASP A 142 14.55 0.76 18.18
C ASP A 142 13.67 1.67 17.32
N ALA A 143 13.54 1.37 16.03
CA ALA A 143 12.68 2.13 15.12
C ALA A 143 11.22 2.14 15.60
N VAL A 144 10.67 0.97 15.96
CA VAL A 144 9.32 0.90 16.53
C VAL A 144 9.24 1.70 17.83
N ASN A 145 10.19 1.53 18.75
CA ASN A 145 10.22 2.26 20.02
C ASN A 145 10.22 3.79 19.83
N TYR A 146 10.98 4.31 18.87
CA TYR A 146 10.98 5.73 18.51
C TYR A 146 9.61 6.19 18.01
N VAL A 147 8.95 5.40 17.15
CA VAL A 147 7.59 5.70 16.68
C VAL A 147 6.59 5.67 17.84
N GLN A 148 6.66 4.70 18.75
CA GLN A 148 5.76 4.64 19.91
C GLN A 148 5.90 5.88 20.80
N LYS A 149 7.15 6.28 21.08
CA LYS A 149 7.45 7.49 21.85
C LYS A 149 6.93 8.73 21.14
N TRP A 150 7.15 8.84 19.84
CA TRP A 150 6.64 9.94 19.02
C TRP A 150 5.10 9.99 19.03
N VAL A 151 4.41 8.85 18.91
CA VAL A 151 2.95 8.79 19.01
C VAL A 151 2.46 9.26 20.38
N ALA A 152 3.14 8.88 21.46
CA ALA A 152 2.81 9.33 22.80
C ALA A 152 3.00 10.85 22.98
N ASP A 153 4.18 11.35 22.58
CA ASP A 153 4.59 12.76 22.75
C ASP A 153 3.73 13.72 21.90
N TYR A 154 3.28 13.29 20.71
CA TYR A 154 2.52 14.10 19.76
C TYR A 154 1.06 13.67 19.57
N SER A 155 0.51 12.88 20.50
CA SER A 155 -0.85 12.30 20.43
C SER A 155 -1.97 13.30 20.08
N GLN A 156 -1.86 14.56 20.51
CA GLN A 156 -2.84 15.61 20.19
C GLN A 156 -2.86 16.06 18.71
N TRP A 157 -1.77 15.85 17.98
CA TRP A 157 -1.58 16.27 16.58
C TRP A 157 -1.73 15.11 15.59
N ILE A 158 -1.68 13.87 16.09
CA ILE A 158 -1.78 12.67 15.28
C ILE A 158 -3.28 12.34 15.09
N PRO A 159 -3.76 12.21 13.83
CA PRO A 159 -5.14 11.83 13.55
C PRO A 159 -5.53 10.55 14.28
N ALA A 160 -6.77 10.49 14.77
CA ALA A 160 -7.27 9.29 15.44
C ALA A 160 -7.19 8.07 14.52
N HIS A 161 -6.59 6.99 15.02
CA HIS A 161 -6.36 5.75 14.29
C HIS A 161 -6.36 4.56 15.28
N ASN A 162 -6.45 3.34 14.74
CA ASN A 162 -6.20 2.10 15.46
C ASN A 162 -4.77 1.62 15.29
N HIS A 163 -4.19 1.81 14.11
CA HIS A 163 -2.83 1.39 13.78
C HIS A 163 -2.11 2.45 12.95
N ILE A 164 -0.81 2.62 13.17
CA ILE A 164 0.03 3.53 12.39
C ILE A 164 1.07 2.73 11.60
N ILE A 165 1.22 3.03 10.31
CA ILE A 165 2.27 2.45 9.47
C ILE A 165 3.18 3.59 9.04
N VAL A 166 4.43 3.57 9.50
CA VAL A 166 5.46 4.56 9.16
C VAL A 166 6.37 3.97 8.10
N LEU A 167 6.41 4.61 6.93
CA LEU A 167 7.36 4.30 5.85
C LEU A 167 8.63 5.12 6.06
N THR A 168 9.79 4.47 5.97
CA THR A 168 11.11 5.10 6.09
C THR A 168 12.08 4.58 5.04
N ARG A 169 13.08 5.38 4.67
CA ARG A 169 14.21 4.95 3.83
C ARG A 169 15.47 4.67 4.64
N ILE A 170 15.36 4.66 5.97
CA ILE A 170 16.40 4.14 6.86
C ILE A 170 16.45 2.62 6.70
N ASP A 171 17.65 2.07 6.49
CA ASP A 171 17.92 0.62 6.41
C ASP A 171 17.72 0.00 7.79
N LEU A 172 16.74 -0.90 7.89
CA LEU A 172 16.38 -1.52 9.17
C LEU A 172 17.24 -2.76 9.42
N LEU A 173 17.93 -2.78 10.55
CA LEU A 173 18.79 -3.89 10.93
C LEU A 173 18.06 -4.89 11.82
N SER A 174 18.38 -6.17 11.60
CA SER A 174 17.98 -7.27 12.48
C SER A 174 18.63 -7.11 13.86
N SER A 175 18.18 -7.90 14.84
CA SER A 175 18.85 -7.98 16.15
C SER A 175 20.30 -8.48 16.08
N LYS A 176 20.71 -9.08 14.96
CA LYS A 176 22.08 -9.52 14.68
C LYS A 176 22.90 -8.49 13.91
N GLY A 177 22.29 -7.35 13.54
CA GLY A 177 22.96 -6.24 12.84
C GLY A 177 23.04 -6.40 11.33
N ASP A 178 22.27 -7.32 10.73
CA ASP A 178 22.20 -7.49 9.28
C ASP A 178 21.00 -6.76 8.66
N SER A 179 21.15 -6.29 7.42
CA SER A 179 20.11 -5.56 6.66
C SER A 179 19.04 -6.46 6.01
N SER A 180 18.75 -7.63 6.60
CA SER A 180 17.67 -8.50 6.09
C SER A 180 16.27 -8.08 6.58
N THR A 181 16.21 -7.22 7.62
CA THR A 181 14.95 -6.75 8.20
C THR A 181 14.43 -5.59 7.37
N GLN A 182 13.22 -5.68 6.85
CA GLN A 182 12.63 -4.60 6.03
C GLN A 182 11.38 -4.02 6.68
N GLY A 183 10.98 -4.54 7.84
CA GLY A 183 9.85 -4.08 8.62
C GLY A 183 9.96 -4.56 10.07
N MET A 184 9.21 -3.92 10.96
CA MET A 184 9.09 -4.34 12.36
C MET A 184 7.73 -3.90 12.93
N ALA A 185 7.09 -4.83 13.65
CA ALA A 185 5.91 -4.58 14.47
C ALA A 185 5.86 -5.53 15.68
N TYR A 186 5.12 -5.15 16.72
CA TYR A 186 4.87 -6.03 17.86
C TYR A 186 3.73 -7.00 17.58
N VAL A 187 3.91 -8.27 17.99
CA VAL A 187 2.89 -9.29 17.81
C VAL A 187 1.69 -9.03 18.74
N GLY A 188 0.49 -8.94 18.17
CA GLY A 188 -0.77 -8.78 18.93
C GLY A 188 -0.93 -7.42 19.60
N ALA A 189 -0.27 -6.39 19.10
CA ALA A 189 -0.28 -5.04 19.68
C ALA A 189 -1.38 -4.11 19.14
N MET A 190 -2.23 -4.57 18.22
CA MET A 190 -3.22 -3.74 17.51
C MET A 190 -4.12 -2.84 18.40
N CYS A 191 -4.48 -3.29 19.60
CA CYS A 191 -5.31 -2.51 20.53
C CYS A 191 -4.54 -1.91 21.72
N ARG A 192 -3.21 -1.90 21.65
CA ARG A 192 -2.34 -1.28 22.67
C ARG A 192 -1.93 0.11 22.15
N VAL A 193 -2.42 1.14 22.84
CA VAL A 193 -2.50 2.52 22.32
C VAL A 193 -1.23 3.01 21.63
N THR A 194 -0.08 2.96 22.33
CA THR A 194 1.20 3.43 21.76
C THR A 194 1.94 2.34 21.00
N GLU A 195 1.62 1.07 21.22
CA GLU A 195 2.35 -0.07 20.65
C GLU A 195 1.81 -0.51 19.28
N SER A 196 0.61 -0.08 18.90
CA SER A 196 -0.03 -0.40 17.63
C SER A 196 0.62 0.36 16.46
N ALA A 197 1.85 -0.02 16.13
CA ALA A 197 2.65 0.57 15.07
C ALA A 197 3.41 -0.48 14.25
N SER A 198 3.57 -0.20 12.96
CA SER A 198 4.49 -0.88 12.05
C SER A 198 5.48 0.13 11.48
N VAL A 199 6.77 -0.17 11.48
CA VAL A 199 7.79 0.59 10.75
C VAL A 199 8.22 -0.26 9.56
N VAL A 200 8.23 0.34 8.37
CA VAL A 200 8.44 -0.37 7.10
C VAL A 200 9.47 0.37 6.27
N GLU A 201 10.49 -0.34 5.81
CA GLU A 201 11.47 0.18 4.86
C GLU A 201 10.83 0.33 3.46
N ASP A 202 10.96 1.53 2.90
CA ASP A 202 10.50 1.90 1.58
C ASP A 202 11.47 1.41 0.49
N ILE A 203 11.38 0.10 0.21
CA ILE A 203 12.08 -0.53 -0.91
C ILE A 203 11.33 -0.40 -2.25
N GLY A 204 10.15 0.21 -2.26
CA GLY A 204 9.43 0.68 -3.43
C GLY A 204 8.20 -0.14 -3.82
N GLY A 205 7.06 0.55 -3.97
CA GLY A 205 5.87 0.04 -4.64
C GLY A 205 5.29 -1.22 -3.99
N MET A 206 5.04 -2.26 -4.80
CA MET A 206 4.43 -3.51 -4.32
C MET A 206 5.25 -4.20 -3.23
N ALA A 207 6.58 -4.11 -3.28
CA ALA A 207 7.44 -4.74 -2.28
C ALA A 207 7.22 -4.11 -0.88
N THR A 208 7.17 -2.78 -0.81
CA THR A 208 6.81 -2.05 0.42
C THR A 208 5.41 -2.40 0.92
N ALA A 209 4.43 -2.57 0.01
CA ALA A 209 3.08 -2.96 0.41
C ALA A 209 3.00 -4.39 0.98
N VAL A 210 3.76 -5.33 0.43
CA VAL A 210 3.84 -6.71 0.95
C VAL A 210 4.44 -6.72 2.35
N ILE A 211 5.51 -5.96 2.59
CA ILE A 211 6.11 -5.83 3.92
C ILE A 211 5.11 -5.16 4.89
N ALA A 212 4.46 -4.06 4.49
CA ALA A 212 3.45 -3.41 5.33
C ALA A 212 2.28 -4.35 5.69
N ALA A 213 1.86 -5.22 4.77
CA ALA A 213 0.84 -6.23 5.04
C ALA A 213 1.34 -7.30 6.02
N HIS A 214 2.61 -7.69 5.94
CA HIS A 214 3.26 -8.62 6.86
C HIS A 214 3.32 -8.04 8.29
N GLU A 215 3.80 -6.81 8.46
CA GLU A 215 3.90 -6.15 9.78
C GLU A 215 2.52 -5.89 10.42
N LEU A 216 1.52 -5.54 9.59
CA LEU A 216 0.15 -5.41 10.06
C LEU A 216 -0.40 -6.74 10.60
N ALA A 217 -0.02 -7.87 9.99
CA ALA A 217 -0.45 -9.20 10.43
C ALA A 217 0.23 -9.62 11.75
N HIS A 218 1.48 -9.22 11.99
CA HIS A 218 2.07 -9.31 13.32
C HIS A 218 1.23 -8.58 14.36
N SER A 219 0.85 -7.33 14.09
CA SER A 219 -0.01 -6.55 15.00
C SER A 219 -1.36 -7.23 15.29
N LEU A 220 -1.85 -8.06 14.36
CA LEU A 220 -3.03 -8.90 14.47
C LEU A 220 -2.77 -10.30 15.06
N GLY A 221 -1.59 -10.55 15.62
CA GLY A 221 -1.27 -11.76 16.38
C GLY A 221 -0.66 -12.91 15.56
N ALA A 222 -0.39 -12.71 14.26
CA ALA A 222 0.30 -13.72 13.47
C ALA A 222 1.79 -13.79 13.82
N PHE A 223 2.34 -15.01 13.84
CA PHE A 223 3.76 -15.27 13.94
C PHE A 223 4.33 -15.61 12.56
N HIS A 224 5.65 -15.63 12.45
CA HIS A 224 6.29 -16.10 11.23
C HIS A 224 5.95 -17.57 10.93
N ASP A 225 5.52 -17.86 9.72
CA ASP A 225 5.27 -19.23 9.26
C ASP A 225 6.56 -20.07 9.28
N GLY A 226 6.52 -21.22 9.94
CA GLY A 226 7.66 -22.13 10.06
C GLY A 226 8.73 -21.65 11.04
N ALA A 227 8.47 -20.57 11.79
CA ALA A 227 9.25 -20.22 12.97
C ALA A 227 8.82 -21.09 14.16
N GLY A 228 9.76 -21.43 15.05
CA GLY A 228 9.49 -22.32 16.19
C GLY A 228 8.31 -21.86 17.08
N GLY A 229 7.79 -22.77 17.89
CA GLY A 229 6.65 -22.49 18.76
C GLY A 229 5.30 -22.61 18.01
N PRO A 230 4.34 -21.68 18.20
CA PRO A 230 2.97 -21.82 17.66
C PRO A 230 2.86 -21.90 16.13
N ALA A 231 3.93 -21.58 15.40
CA ALA A 231 3.95 -21.56 13.94
C ALA A 231 4.93 -22.58 13.32
N GLU A 232 5.49 -23.50 14.11
CA GLU A 232 6.57 -24.40 13.67
C GLU A 232 6.15 -25.30 12.51
N ASN A 233 4.92 -25.80 12.56
CA ASN A 233 4.33 -26.69 11.55
C ASN A 233 3.67 -25.94 10.39
N CYS A 234 3.78 -24.62 10.35
CA CYS A 234 3.14 -23.82 9.32
C CYS A 234 3.93 -23.86 8.01
N GLY A 235 3.20 -23.89 6.89
CA GLY A 235 3.79 -23.93 5.57
C GLY A 235 4.69 -22.72 5.35
N ARG A 236 5.93 -22.97 4.93
CA ARG A 236 6.85 -21.90 4.49
C ARG A 236 6.42 -21.41 3.10
N ASN A 237 6.94 -20.25 2.69
CA ASN A 237 6.62 -19.59 1.42
C ASN A 237 5.18 -19.06 1.38
N TYR A 238 4.80 -18.27 2.37
CA TYR A 238 3.57 -17.48 2.42
C TYR A 238 3.90 -16.06 2.88
N LEU A 239 2.92 -15.16 2.87
CA LEU A 239 3.09 -13.76 3.27
C LEU A 239 3.77 -13.63 4.64
N MET A 240 3.44 -14.48 5.62
CA MET A 240 4.06 -14.47 6.95
C MET A 240 5.33 -15.31 7.07
N SER A 241 5.94 -15.78 5.99
CA SER A 241 7.26 -16.40 6.08
C SER A 241 8.32 -15.36 6.44
N ALA A 242 9.25 -15.72 7.33
CA ALA A 242 10.33 -14.82 7.78
C ALA A 242 11.25 -14.32 6.65
N THR A 243 11.23 -14.99 5.50
CA THR A 243 11.93 -14.57 4.29
C THR A 243 10.98 -14.61 3.12
N VAL A 244 10.95 -13.53 2.33
CA VAL A 244 10.20 -13.49 1.08
C VAL A 244 10.89 -14.39 0.05
N SER A 245 10.13 -15.31 -0.53
CA SER A 245 10.63 -16.14 -1.61
C SER A 245 10.77 -15.34 -2.89
N SER A 246 11.99 -15.26 -3.41
CA SER A 246 12.30 -14.62 -4.69
C SER A 246 12.29 -15.59 -5.87
N SER A 247 11.66 -16.74 -5.69
CA SER A 247 11.65 -17.82 -6.67
C SER A 247 10.91 -17.40 -7.94
N ASP A 248 11.45 -17.77 -9.11
CA ASP A 248 10.75 -17.66 -10.38
C ASP A 248 9.64 -18.71 -10.53
N ASP A 249 9.61 -19.70 -9.63
CA ASP A 249 8.48 -20.62 -9.48
C ASP A 249 7.17 -19.86 -9.23
N GLU A 250 6.18 -20.14 -10.06
CA GLU A 250 4.93 -19.40 -10.13
C GLU A 250 4.10 -19.54 -8.86
N GLN A 251 3.96 -20.76 -8.35
CA GLN A 251 3.21 -21.01 -7.11
C GLN A 251 3.87 -20.30 -5.93
N LYS A 252 5.21 -20.39 -5.85
CA LYS A 252 5.95 -19.74 -4.77
C LYS A 252 5.80 -18.22 -4.82
N PHE A 253 5.86 -17.63 -6.01
CA PHE A 253 5.63 -16.21 -6.20
C PHE A 253 4.21 -15.82 -5.73
N PHE A 254 3.17 -16.50 -6.16
CA PHE A 254 1.79 -16.12 -5.79
C PHE A 254 1.48 -16.33 -4.31
N ASN A 255 2.09 -17.31 -3.66
CA ASN A 255 1.91 -17.49 -2.23
C ASN A 255 2.50 -16.33 -1.41
N THR A 256 3.43 -15.53 -1.95
CA THR A 256 3.95 -14.34 -1.24
C THR A 256 2.87 -13.29 -0.97
N PHE A 257 1.74 -13.32 -1.68
CA PHE A 257 0.58 -12.47 -1.44
C PHE A 257 -0.49 -13.12 -0.56
N LYS A 258 -0.26 -14.37 -0.10
CA LYS A 258 -1.26 -15.17 0.60
C LYS A 258 -0.85 -15.45 2.03
N PHE A 259 -1.78 -15.31 2.97
CA PHE A 259 -1.63 -15.86 4.31
C PHE A 259 -1.68 -17.39 4.23
N SER A 260 -0.85 -18.04 5.04
CA SER A 260 -0.99 -19.48 5.26
C SER A 260 -2.28 -19.76 6.04
N PRO A 261 -2.80 -21.00 6.00
CA PRO A 261 -3.91 -21.40 6.87
C PRO A 261 -3.63 -21.15 8.36
N CYS A 262 -2.38 -21.33 8.80
CA CYS A 262 -1.96 -21.01 10.17
C CYS A 262 -2.10 -19.52 10.49
N SER A 263 -1.58 -18.66 9.59
CA SER A 263 -1.64 -17.21 9.76
C SER A 263 -3.08 -16.74 9.88
N ILE A 264 -3.98 -17.26 9.02
CA ILE A 264 -5.41 -16.99 9.09
C ILE A 264 -5.97 -17.41 10.45
N GLN A 265 -5.66 -18.61 10.93
CA GLN A 265 -6.13 -19.11 12.23
C GLN A 265 -5.63 -18.24 13.40
N GLN A 266 -4.36 -17.83 13.39
CA GLN A 266 -3.79 -16.97 14.43
C GLN A 266 -4.45 -15.60 14.48
N ILE A 267 -4.68 -14.99 13.31
CA ILE A 267 -5.41 -13.72 13.20
C ILE A 267 -6.85 -13.89 13.71
N GLN A 268 -7.54 -14.98 13.35
CA GLN A 268 -8.88 -15.27 13.85
C GLN A 268 -8.93 -15.41 15.37
N LEU A 269 -7.94 -16.08 15.97
CA LEU A 269 -7.82 -16.20 17.43
C LEU A 269 -7.63 -14.84 18.12
N PHE A 270 -6.88 -13.92 17.50
CA PHE A 270 -6.76 -12.54 17.99
C PHE A 270 -8.11 -11.82 18.05
N PHE A 271 -8.99 -12.03 17.07
CA PHE A 271 -10.34 -11.46 17.12
C PHE A 271 -11.27 -12.20 18.09
N ALA A 272 -11.09 -13.51 18.29
CA ALA A 272 -11.93 -14.32 19.16
C ALA A 272 -11.64 -14.12 20.66
N ASN A 273 -10.41 -13.76 21.02
CA ASN A 273 -9.96 -13.69 22.43
C ASN A 273 -10.27 -12.36 23.14
N GLY A 274 -11.03 -11.45 22.53
CA GLY A 274 -11.34 -10.12 23.11
C GLY A 274 -10.17 -9.14 23.08
N THR A 275 -9.07 -9.47 22.40
CA THR A 275 -7.92 -8.55 22.22
C THR A 275 -8.18 -7.48 21.15
N ALA A 276 -9.31 -7.59 20.43
CA ALA A 276 -9.68 -6.73 19.31
C ALA A 276 -10.80 -5.71 19.65
N ASP A 277 -11.15 -5.53 20.92
CA ASP A 277 -12.32 -4.71 21.32
C ASP A 277 -12.24 -3.25 20.85
N CYS A 278 -11.03 -2.69 20.72
CA CYS A 278 -10.83 -1.33 20.23
C CYS A 278 -11.25 -1.12 18.76
N LEU A 279 -11.41 -2.22 18.01
CA LEU A 279 -11.78 -2.26 16.60
C LEU A 279 -13.29 -2.42 16.39
N LEU A 280 -14.06 -2.69 17.46
CA LEU A 280 -15.50 -2.91 17.36
C LEU A 280 -16.22 -1.62 16.95
N ARG A 281 -16.96 -1.68 15.85
CA ARG A 281 -17.84 -0.59 15.39
C ARG A 281 -19.28 -1.07 15.28
N SER A 282 -20.22 -0.23 15.74
CA SER A 282 -21.64 -0.44 15.50
C SER A 282 -21.98 -0.12 14.04
N LYS A 283 -22.73 -1.01 13.37
CA LYS A 283 -23.16 -0.87 11.96
C LYS A 283 -23.91 0.44 11.66
N SER A 284 -24.56 1.06 12.66
CA SER A 284 -25.32 2.31 12.50
C SER A 284 -24.43 3.55 12.26
N ARG A 285 -23.21 3.56 12.83
CA ARG A 285 -22.27 4.69 12.76
C ARG A 285 -21.53 4.77 11.43
N GLU A 286 -21.29 3.61 10.78
CA GLU A 286 -20.58 3.50 9.50
C GLU A 286 -21.40 4.02 8.30
N ARG A 287 -22.72 3.75 8.26
CA ARG A 287 -23.61 4.24 7.18
C ARG A 287 -23.55 5.76 6.99
N ARG A 288 -23.24 6.52 8.05
CA ARG A 288 -23.12 7.97 8.01
C ARG A 288 -21.79 8.43 7.39
N LEU A 289 -20.70 7.69 7.59
CA LEU A 289 -19.34 8.00 7.08
C LEU A 289 -19.14 7.58 5.61
N ARG A 290 -19.75 6.47 5.17
CA ARG A 290 -19.67 6.04 3.75
C ARG A 290 -20.26 7.05 2.76
N ARG A 291 -21.22 7.90 3.20
CA ARG A 291 -21.81 8.94 2.35
C ARG A 291 -20.87 10.10 2.04
N THR A 292 -19.76 10.27 2.78
CA THR A 292 -18.83 11.40 2.63
C THR A 292 -17.52 11.03 1.92
N SER A 293 -17.15 9.74 1.84
CA SER A 293 -15.97 9.27 1.09
C SER A 293 -16.31 9.07 -0.40
N ARG A 294 -16.22 10.15 -1.18
CA ARG A 294 -16.45 10.17 -2.64
C ARG A 294 -15.19 9.92 -3.48
N ARG A 295 -14.09 9.41 -2.91
CA ARG A 295 -12.98 8.95 -3.77
C ARG A 295 -13.40 7.63 -4.42
N LYS A 296 -13.66 7.64 -5.73
CA LYS A 296 -13.75 6.40 -6.53
C LYS A 296 -12.53 5.56 -6.17
N HIS A 297 -12.71 4.34 -5.67
CA HIS A 297 -11.60 3.45 -5.29
C HIS A 297 -10.74 3.16 -6.52
N ARG A 298 -9.64 3.90 -6.68
CA ARG A 298 -8.65 3.68 -7.73
C ARG A 298 -7.67 2.63 -7.24
N LYS A 299 -7.26 1.73 -8.12
CA LYS A 299 -6.24 0.74 -7.81
C LYS A 299 -4.84 1.42 -7.77
N PRO A 300 -3.91 0.93 -6.94
CA PRO A 300 -2.59 1.54 -6.72
C PRO A 300 -1.82 1.87 -8.02
N GLY A 301 -1.78 0.94 -8.96
CA GLY A 301 -1.09 1.08 -10.25
C GLY A 301 -1.75 2.03 -11.24
N GLU A 302 -2.97 2.49 -10.97
CA GLU A 302 -3.63 3.56 -11.74
C GLU A 302 -3.18 4.94 -11.27
N LEU A 303 -2.79 5.06 -10.01
CA LEU A 303 -2.23 6.28 -9.42
C LEU A 303 -0.73 6.34 -9.69
N LEU A 304 -0.05 5.21 -9.51
CA LEU A 304 1.39 5.07 -9.71
C LEU A 304 1.62 4.19 -10.93
N VAL A 305 1.63 4.80 -12.12
CA VAL A 305 1.89 4.05 -13.34
C VAL A 305 3.31 3.47 -13.34
N GLN A 306 3.58 2.53 -14.24
CA GLN A 306 4.85 1.79 -14.29
C GLN A 306 6.10 2.68 -14.25
N GLN A 307 6.05 3.87 -14.87
CA GLN A 307 7.16 4.82 -14.82
C GLN A 307 7.39 5.40 -13.41
N ASN A 308 6.33 5.71 -12.66
CA ASN A 308 6.45 6.15 -11.27
C ASN A 308 7.07 5.06 -10.41
N GLN A 309 6.64 3.81 -10.59
CA GLN A 309 7.16 2.66 -9.82
C GLN A 309 8.67 2.49 -10.02
N CYS A 310 9.20 2.67 -11.23
CA CYS A 310 10.65 2.66 -11.45
C CYS A 310 11.39 3.78 -10.71
N LYS A 311 10.84 5.01 -10.74
CA LYS A 311 11.45 6.15 -10.05
C LYS A 311 11.44 5.99 -8.54
N ILE A 312 10.36 5.43 -8.00
CA ILE A 312 10.23 5.16 -6.57
C ILE A 312 11.22 4.08 -6.13
N ALA A 313 11.33 2.98 -6.89
CA ALA A 313 12.16 1.85 -6.52
C ALA A 313 13.68 2.13 -6.67
N PHE A 314 14.09 2.87 -7.70
CA PHE A 314 15.51 3.03 -8.07
C PHE A 314 16.01 4.48 -8.10
N GLY A 315 15.11 5.46 -8.07
CA GLY A 315 15.44 6.89 -8.06
C GLY A 315 15.02 7.65 -9.33
N ALA A 316 15.08 8.98 -9.25
CA ALA A 316 14.47 9.92 -10.21
C ALA A 316 14.88 9.72 -11.69
N HIS A 317 16.09 9.21 -11.93
CA HIS A 317 16.66 9.05 -13.27
C HIS A 317 16.37 7.69 -13.91
N TYR A 318 15.64 6.81 -13.21
CA TYR A 318 15.18 5.54 -13.75
C TYR A 318 13.84 5.69 -14.50
N SER A 319 13.59 4.76 -15.40
CA SER A 319 12.33 4.65 -16.13
C SER A 319 12.12 3.21 -16.61
N VAL A 320 10.98 2.93 -17.23
CA VAL A 320 10.64 1.59 -17.74
C VAL A 320 11.70 1.06 -18.71
N CYS A 321 12.13 -0.19 -18.51
CA CYS A 321 12.96 -0.91 -19.46
C CYS A 321 12.11 -1.37 -20.66
N LEU A 322 12.51 -0.98 -21.88
CA LEU A 322 11.80 -1.32 -23.13
C LEU A 322 12.50 -2.42 -23.95
N ARG A 323 13.59 -2.99 -23.41
CA ARG A 323 14.37 -4.04 -24.09
C ARG A 323 13.62 -5.37 -24.02
N LYS A 324 13.36 -5.97 -25.18
CA LYS A 324 12.57 -7.21 -25.32
C LYS A 324 13.10 -8.38 -24.48
N GLU A 325 14.41 -8.47 -24.30
CA GLU A 325 15.05 -9.52 -23.50
C GLU A 325 14.65 -9.52 -22.01
N TYR A 326 14.18 -8.38 -21.48
CA TYR A 326 13.71 -8.23 -20.10
C TYR A 326 12.18 -8.28 -19.98
N LEU A 327 11.47 -8.39 -21.10
CA LEU A 327 10.00 -8.53 -21.09
C LEU A 327 9.66 -10.00 -20.82
N SER A 328 9.15 -10.29 -19.61
CA SER A 328 8.64 -11.60 -19.24
C SER A 328 7.30 -11.90 -19.93
N LYS A 329 6.94 -13.19 -20.01
CA LYS A 329 5.61 -13.63 -20.47
C LYS A 329 4.49 -12.98 -19.66
N ASP A 330 4.69 -12.84 -18.35
CA ASP A 330 3.83 -12.03 -17.50
C ASP A 330 4.61 -10.79 -17.00
N PRO A 331 4.35 -9.61 -17.58
CA PRO A 331 5.05 -8.39 -17.19
C PRO A 331 4.75 -7.97 -15.74
N CYS A 332 3.65 -8.42 -15.13
CA CYS A 332 3.24 -8.02 -13.77
C CYS A 332 4.11 -8.62 -12.66
N ARG A 333 4.82 -9.71 -12.95
CA ARG A 333 5.61 -10.44 -11.96
C ARG A 333 6.93 -9.75 -11.59
N ARG A 334 7.49 -8.91 -12.47
CA ARG A 334 8.78 -8.25 -12.23
C ARG A 334 8.90 -6.94 -12.99
N LEU A 335 9.14 -5.86 -12.26
CA LEU A 335 9.38 -4.53 -12.80
C LEU A 335 10.86 -4.35 -13.14
N TRP A 336 11.14 -4.21 -14.43
CA TRP A 336 12.47 -3.90 -14.94
C TRP A 336 12.62 -2.42 -15.28
N CYS A 337 13.69 -1.81 -14.76
CA CYS A 337 13.95 -0.39 -14.90
C CYS A 337 15.31 -0.12 -15.55
N LYS A 338 15.41 1.00 -16.27
CA LYS A 338 16.60 1.44 -16.96
C LYS A 338 17.07 2.78 -16.39
N ASN A 339 18.30 2.82 -15.90
CA ASN A 339 19.01 4.05 -15.59
C ASN A 339 19.23 4.85 -16.89
N ARG A 340 18.66 6.07 -16.98
CA ARG A 340 18.76 6.92 -18.18
C ARG A 340 20.03 7.75 -18.28
N GLN A 341 20.83 7.80 -17.23
CA GLN A 341 22.15 8.45 -17.24
C GLN A 341 23.22 7.52 -17.84
N LEU A 342 22.99 6.22 -17.80
CA LEU A 342 23.88 5.22 -18.39
C LEU A 342 23.63 5.03 -19.89
N ARG A 343 24.63 4.44 -20.57
CA ARG A 343 24.53 4.09 -22.00
C ARG A 343 23.34 3.15 -22.25
N LYS A 344 22.76 3.23 -23.45
CA LYS A 344 21.63 2.36 -23.86
C LYS A 344 21.96 0.86 -23.77
N THR A 345 23.24 0.51 -23.94
CA THR A 345 23.77 -0.87 -23.88
C THR A 345 23.80 -1.45 -22.47
N GLU A 346 23.91 -0.61 -21.44
CA GLU A 346 23.95 -1.10 -20.04
C GLU A 346 22.70 -1.92 -19.73
N PRO A 347 22.81 -2.95 -18.86
CA PRO A 347 21.68 -3.80 -18.52
C PRO A 347 20.54 -3.02 -17.87
N CYS A 348 19.34 -3.61 -17.91
CA CYS A 348 18.24 -3.17 -17.06
C CYS A 348 18.38 -3.79 -15.67
N GLU A 349 17.83 -3.10 -14.68
CA GLU A 349 17.93 -3.44 -13.26
C GLU A 349 16.54 -3.80 -12.72
N THR A 350 16.53 -4.70 -11.73
CA THR A 350 15.36 -5.10 -10.94
C THR A 350 15.80 -5.34 -9.51
N LYS A 351 14.86 -5.28 -8.55
CA LYS A 351 15.10 -5.82 -7.20
C LYS A 351 14.70 -7.29 -7.16
N LEU A 352 15.17 -7.97 -6.11
CA LEU A 352 14.95 -9.40 -5.88
C LEU A 352 13.46 -9.77 -5.94
N TYR A 353 12.61 -8.94 -5.33
CA TYR A 353 11.16 -9.03 -5.39
C TYR A 353 10.57 -7.64 -5.66
N LEU A 354 10.11 -7.39 -6.89
CA LEU A 354 9.50 -6.12 -7.28
C LEU A 354 8.42 -6.30 -8.36
N PRO A 355 7.29 -6.94 -8.04
CA PRO A 355 6.15 -7.00 -8.95
C PRO A 355 5.51 -5.62 -9.15
N LEU A 356 4.70 -5.49 -10.21
CA LEU A 356 3.94 -4.27 -10.43
C LEU A 356 2.72 -4.21 -9.51
N LEU A 357 2.36 -2.98 -9.14
CA LEU A 357 1.16 -2.70 -8.36
C LEU A 357 -0.12 -3.11 -9.07
N ASP A 358 -1.13 -3.51 -8.30
CA ASP A 358 -2.47 -3.83 -8.82
C ASP A 358 -3.05 -2.62 -9.56
N GLY A 359 -3.63 -2.84 -10.75
CA GLY A 359 -4.14 -1.80 -11.63
C GLY A 359 -3.10 -1.17 -12.55
N THR A 360 -1.85 -1.65 -12.57
CA THR A 360 -0.88 -1.20 -13.59
C THR A 360 -1.22 -1.79 -14.95
N LYS A 361 -1.27 -0.95 -16.00
CA LYS A 361 -1.50 -1.43 -17.37
C LYS A 361 -0.36 -2.33 -17.82
N CYS A 362 -0.69 -3.54 -18.26
CA CYS A 362 0.28 -4.59 -18.60
C CYS A 362 0.14 -5.09 -20.04
N GLY A 363 -0.91 -4.64 -20.74
CA GLY A 363 -1.15 -4.93 -22.13
C GLY A 363 -2.37 -4.17 -22.63
N HIS A 364 -2.80 -4.52 -23.84
CA HIS A 364 -4.05 -4.00 -24.37
C HIS A 364 -5.24 -4.57 -23.57
N ASP A 365 -6.09 -3.73 -23.00
CA ASP A 365 -7.21 -4.11 -22.12
C ASP A 365 -6.81 -5.06 -20.98
N LYS A 366 -5.57 -4.95 -20.50
CA LYS A 366 -5.04 -5.81 -19.43
C LYS A 366 -4.36 -5.00 -18.35
N TRP A 367 -4.59 -5.43 -17.11
CA TRP A 367 -4.05 -4.81 -15.91
C TRP A 367 -3.49 -5.87 -14.97
N CYS A 368 -2.48 -5.48 -14.20
CA CYS A 368 -1.92 -6.32 -13.15
C CYS A 368 -2.93 -6.48 -12.01
N LEU A 369 -3.21 -7.72 -11.62
CA LEU A 369 -3.98 -8.05 -10.41
C LEU A 369 -3.34 -9.27 -9.74
N GLY A 370 -2.91 -9.13 -8.49
CA GLY A 370 -2.25 -10.20 -7.73
C GLY A 370 -0.99 -10.71 -8.42
N GLY A 371 -0.28 -9.84 -9.14
CA GLY A 371 0.91 -10.19 -9.92
C GLY A 371 0.65 -10.87 -11.27
N ASN A 372 -0.62 -11.03 -11.70
CA ASN A 372 -0.99 -11.55 -13.01
C ASN A 372 -1.43 -10.46 -13.98
N CYS A 373 -1.06 -10.58 -15.26
CA CYS A 373 -1.58 -9.71 -16.32
C CYS A 373 -2.93 -10.23 -16.86
N VAL A 374 -4.04 -9.71 -16.32
CA VAL A 374 -5.39 -10.19 -16.63
C VAL A 374 -6.20 -9.17 -17.43
N ALA A 375 -7.09 -9.67 -18.29
CA ALA A 375 -8.07 -8.81 -18.95
C ALA A 375 -9.10 -8.35 -17.92
N THR A 376 -9.47 -7.07 -17.96
CA THR A 376 -10.53 -6.54 -17.09
C THR A 376 -11.53 -5.75 -17.92
N ASP A 377 -12.80 -5.74 -17.51
CA ASP A 377 -13.85 -4.92 -18.15
C ASP A 377 -13.73 -3.42 -17.79
N LYS A 378 -12.58 -2.97 -17.26
CA LYS A 378 -12.42 -1.62 -16.72
C LYS A 378 -12.42 -0.53 -17.80
N GLU A 379 -11.92 -0.85 -18.99
CA GLU A 379 -12.12 -0.01 -20.18
C GLU A 379 -13.58 -0.06 -20.70
N ARG A 380 -14.50 -0.87 -20.13
CA ARG A 380 -15.95 -0.76 -20.40
C ARG A 380 -16.66 0.13 -19.39
N GLU A 381 -16.20 0.18 -18.14
CA GLU A 381 -16.87 0.94 -17.05
C GLU A 381 -16.68 2.46 -17.13
N ASN A 382 -15.65 2.94 -17.85
CA ASN A 382 -15.34 4.36 -18.02
C ASN A 382 -15.24 4.77 -19.49
N CYS A 383 -15.82 4.01 -20.41
CA CYS A 383 -15.65 4.25 -21.83
C CYS A 383 -16.98 4.15 -22.56
N ASP A 384 -17.25 5.20 -23.34
CA ASP A 384 -18.42 5.31 -24.19
C ASP A 384 -17.95 5.36 -25.65
N ASP A 385 -18.76 4.83 -26.56
CA ASP A 385 -18.55 5.11 -27.98
C ASP A 385 -18.93 6.57 -28.24
N LEU A 386 -17.94 7.41 -28.53
CA LEU A 386 -18.14 8.82 -28.86
C LEU A 386 -19.08 9.01 -30.07
N ASN A 387 -19.15 8.01 -30.95
CA ASN A 387 -20.14 7.93 -32.03
C ASN A 387 -20.67 6.50 -32.20
N SER A 388 -21.53 6.07 -31.27
CA SER A 388 -22.06 4.71 -31.22
C SER A 388 -22.75 4.25 -32.52
N SER A 389 -23.43 5.14 -33.27
CA SER A 389 -24.04 4.79 -34.57
C SER A 389 -22.98 4.32 -35.57
N MET A 390 -21.92 5.12 -35.74
CA MET A 390 -20.82 4.77 -36.64
C MET A 390 -20.12 3.49 -36.20
N CYS A 391 -19.92 3.30 -34.90
CA CYS A 391 -19.24 2.13 -34.35
C CYS A 391 -20.04 0.86 -34.60
N LEU A 392 -21.37 0.88 -34.37
CA LEU A 392 -22.26 -0.27 -34.55
C LEU A 392 -22.55 -0.61 -36.02
N GLU A 393 -22.40 0.35 -36.94
CA GLU A 393 -22.57 0.12 -38.39
C GLU A 393 -21.37 -0.58 -39.04
N LEU A 394 -20.24 -0.72 -38.35
CA LEU A 394 -19.05 -1.36 -38.89
C LEU A 394 -19.17 -2.89 -38.81
N SER A 395 -18.76 -3.56 -39.90
CA SER A 395 -18.65 -5.01 -39.92
C SER A 395 -17.55 -5.51 -38.98
N ASP A 396 -17.69 -6.74 -38.48
CA ASP A 396 -16.70 -7.39 -37.60
C ASP A 396 -15.28 -7.41 -38.22
N GLU A 397 -15.16 -7.55 -39.54
CA GLU A 397 -13.87 -7.46 -40.27
C GLU A 397 -13.23 -6.07 -40.17
N LYS A 398 -14.04 -5.01 -40.32
CA LYS A 398 -13.59 -3.62 -40.19
C LYS A 398 -13.24 -3.31 -38.75
N LEU A 399 -14.05 -3.76 -37.79
CA LEU A 399 -13.77 -3.62 -36.37
C LEU A 399 -12.48 -4.34 -36.00
N HIS A 400 -12.25 -5.56 -36.49
CA HIS A 400 -10.99 -6.28 -36.28
C HIS A 400 -9.78 -5.49 -36.78
N LYS A 401 -9.89 -4.80 -37.91
CA LYS A 401 -8.80 -3.96 -38.44
C LYS A 401 -8.62 -2.66 -37.67
N TYR A 402 -9.70 -1.96 -37.35
CA TYR A 402 -9.64 -0.60 -36.80
C TYR A 402 -9.44 -0.56 -35.30
N CYS A 403 -9.95 -1.54 -34.55
CA CYS A 403 -9.77 -1.59 -33.11
C CYS A 403 -8.31 -1.81 -32.68
N HIS A 404 -7.39 -2.12 -33.59
CA HIS A 404 -5.95 -2.08 -33.31
C HIS A 404 -5.38 -0.66 -33.16
N SER A 405 -6.08 0.37 -33.65
CA SER A 405 -5.67 1.77 -33.51
C SER A 405 -6.17 2.36 -32.19
N GLU A 406 -5.28 3.00 -31.42
CA GLU A 406 -5.64 3.71 -30.19
C GLU A 406 -6.63 4.85 -30.45
N GLN A 407 -6.46 5.57 -31.56
CA GLN A 407 -7.35 6.66 -31.97
C GLN A 407 -8.76 6.14 -32.23
N PHE A 408 -8.87 5.02 -32.93
CA PHE A 408 -10.17 4.43 -33.24
C PHE A 408 -10.83 3.83 -31.99
N ARG A 409 -10.06 3.20 -31.10
CA ARG A 409 -10.56 2.72 -29.80
C ARG A 409 -11.05 3.84 -28.90
N SER A 410 -10.43 5.03 -28.95
CA SER A 410 -10.93 6.18 -28.20
C SER A 410 -12.30 6.67 -28.71
N LEU A 411 -12.65 6.35 -29.96
CA LEU A 411 -13.91 6.73 -30.60
C LEU A 411 -15.00 5.64 -30.48
N CYS A 412 -14.61 4.37 -30.59
CA CYS A 412 -15.48 3.19 -30.62
C CYS A 412 -15.10 2.18 -29.52
N CYS A 413 -14.92 2.67 -28.31
CA CYS A 413 -14.39 1.90 -27.20
C CYS A 413 -15.23 0.68 -26.81
N VAL A 414 -16.53 0.88 -26.56
CA VAL A 414 -17.46 -0.20 -26.18
C VAL A 414 -17.55 -1.22 -27.30
N THR A 415 -17.72 -0.75 -28.53
CA THR A 415 -17.82 -1.61 -29.71
C THR A 415 -16.54 -2.44 -29.91
N CYS A 416 -15.36 -1.84 -29.77
CA CYS A 416 -14.08 -2.54 -29.87
C CYS A 416 -13.87 -3.55 -28.74
N SER A 417 -14.26 -3.21 -27.51
CA SER A 417 -14.16 -4.12 -26.36
C SER A 417 -15.13 -5.30 -26.44
N GLN A 418 -16.27 -5.18 -27.13
CA GLN A 418 -17.21 -6.29 -27.34
C GLN A 418 -16.71 -7.32 -28.37
N LEU A 419 -16.01 -6.86 -29.42
CA LEU A 419 -15.42 -7.71 -30.46
C LEU A 419 -14.42 -8.74 -29.89
N VAL A 420 -13.59 -8.31 -28.93
CA VAL A 420 -12.58 -9.17 -28.27
C VAL A 420 -13.24 -10.31 -27.48
N TYR A 421 -14.42 -10.06 -26.91
CA TYR A 421 -15.13 -11.02 -26.05
C TYR A 421 -15.94 -12.06 -26.84
N ARG A 422 -16.53 -11.70 -27.98
CA ARG A 422 -17.19 -12.66 -28.88
C ARG A 422 -16.26 -13.82 -29.27
N LYS A 423 -14.97 -13.53 -29.43
CA LYS A 423 -13.94 -14.52 -29.75
C LYS A 423 -13.69 -15.53 -28.62
N ILE A 424 -13.85 -15.13 -27.35
CA ILE A 424 -13.60 -15.96 -26.17
C ILE A 424 -14.70 -17.03 -26.00
N PHE A 425 -15.95 -16.70 -26.34
CA PHE A 425 -17.10 -17.62 -26.23
C PHE A 425 -17.27 -18.52 -27.47
N THR A 426 -16.71 -18.16 -28.61
CA THR A 426 -16.72 -19.01 -29.81
C THR A 426 -15.61 -20.06 -29.83
N THR A 427 -14.53 -19.89 -29.04
CA THR A 427 -13.44 -20.87 -28.97
C THR A 427 -13.64 -21.98 -27.95
N SER A 428 -14.69 -21.91 -27.11
CA SER A 428 -15.02 -22.95 -26.13
C SER A 428 -16.04 -24.00 -26.62
N SER A 429 -16.48 -23.92 -27.88
CA SER A 429 -17.51 -24.83 -28.45
C SER A 429 -17.01 -25.79 -29.53
N HIS A 430 -15.70 -25.90 -29.74
CA HIS A 430 -15.11 -26.90 -30.64
C HIS A 430 -14.02 -27.71 -29.92
N ASN A 431 -14.47 -28.57 -29.01
CA ASN A 431 -13.83 -29.85 -28.67
C ASN A 431 -14.89 -30.69 -27.95
N SER A 432 -15.72 -31.35 -28.74
CA SER A 432 -16.59 -32.47 -28.36
C SER A 432 -16.67 -33.40 -29.56
#